data_AF-A0A8J6ZV85-F1
#
_entry.id   AF-A0A8J6ZV85-F1
#
_cell.length_a   1.000
_cell.length_b   1.000
_cell.length_c   1.000
_cell.angle_alpha   90.00
_cell.angle_beta   90.00
_cell.angle_gamma   90.00
#
_symmetry.space_group_name_H-M   'P 1'
#
loop_
_entity.id
_entity.type
_entity.pdbx_description
1 polymer ?
#
loop_
_entity_poly.entity_id
_entity_poly.type
_entity_poly.pdbx_seq_one_letter_code
_entity_poly.pdbx_strand_id
1 'polypeptide(L)' 'MRWLSENFDNLTPQALSADLSGLFKLRVGNYRVIYSFDTEALLITLHKIGHRRDIYN' A
#
# COMPACT_ATOMS: atom_id res chain seq x y z
N MET A 1 7.21 -14.87 -8.20
CA MET A 1 6.69 -13.53 -7.82
C MET A 1 6.20 -12.80 -9.08
N ARG A 2 4.91 -12.82 -9.41
CA ARG A 2 4.32 -11.99 -10.50
C ARG A 2 2.99 -11.32 -10.13
N TRP A 3 2.54 -11.53 -8.89
CA TRP A 3 1.24 -11.08 -8.46
C TRP A 3 1.04 -9.56 -8.62
N LEU A 4 2.05 -8.75 -8.28
CA LEU A 4 1.93 -7.29 -8.38
C LEU A 4 1.73 -6.81 -9.82
N SER A 5 2.49 -7.33 -10.77
CA SER A 5 2.36 -6.96 -12.19
C SER A 5 1.05 -7.45 -12.80
N GLU A 6 0.59 -8.65 -12.41
CA GLU A 6 -0.65 -9.24 -12.93
C GLU A 6 -1.91 -8.58 -12.38
N ASN A 7 -1.82 -7.93 -11.22
CA ASN A 7 -2.96 -7.32 -10.55
C ASN A 7 -2.90 -5.79 -10.54
N PHE A 8 -1.84 -5.18 -11.09
CA PHE A 8 -1.58 -3.74 -11.00
C PHE A 8 -2.77 -2.89 -11.44
N ASP A 9 -3.40 -3.25 -12.57
CA ASP A 9 -4.54 -2.53 -13.12
C ASP A 9 -5.77 -2.54 -12.20
N ASN A 10 -5.87 -3.55 -11.33
CA ASN A 10 -6.95 -3.69 -10.35
C ASN A 10 -6.56 -3.16 -8.96
N LEU A 11 -5.34 -2.66 -8.80
CA LEU A 11 -4.92 -2.02 -7.58
C LEU A 11 -5.29 -0.55 -7.62
N THR A 12 -6.01 -0.09 -6.61
CA THR A 12 -6.28 1.34 -6.42
C THR A 12 -5.44 1.83 -5.23
N PRO A 13 -4.30 2.49 -5.48
CA PRO A 13 -3.61 3.25 -4.45
C PRO A 13 -4.57 4.26 -3.83
N GLN A 14 -4.67 4.28 -2.51
CA GLN A 14 -5.41 5.32 -1.80
C GLN A 14 -4.43 6.17 -1.02
N ALA A 15 -4.30 7.44 -1.40
CA ALA A 15 -3.57 8.41 -0.61
C ALA A 15 -4.19 8.52 0.78
N LEU A 16 -3.35 8.52 1.81
CA LEU A 16 -3.74 8.80 3.18
C LEU A 16 -3.65 10.31 3.44
N SER A 17 -4.45 10.78 4.40
CA SER A 17 -4.58 12.21 4.73
C SER A 17 -4.06 12.52 6.14
N ALA A 18 -4.05 13.82 6.48
CA ALA A 18 -3.58 14.34 7.77
C ALA A 18 -2.14 13.88 8.08
N ASP A 19 -1.91 13.31 9.26
CA ASP A 19 -0.59 12.90 9.75
C ASP A 19 0.07 11.79 8.91
N LEU A 20 -0.68 11.18 7.98
CA LEU A 20 -0.21 10.13 7.08
C LEU A 20 -0.10 10.62 5.62
N SER A 21 -0.16 11.93 5.39
CA SER A 21 0.05 12.53 4.06
C SER A 21 1.39 12.08 3.46
N GLY A 22 1.40 11.75 2.17
CA GLY A 22 2.56 11.16 1.49
C GLY A 22 2.65 9.63 1.58
N LEU A 23 1.79 8.99 2.37
CA LEU A 23 1.63 7.54 2.38
C LEU A 23 0.42 7.09 1.55
N PHE A 24 0.51 5.87 1.06
CA PHE A 24 -0.51 5.20 0.27
C PHE A 24 -0.92 3.90 0.93
N LYS A 25 -2.18 3.53 0.72
CA LYS A 25 -2.76 2.28 1.19
C LYS A 25 -3.14 1.41 0.00
N LEU A 26 -2.66 0.17 0.01
CA LEU A 26 -3.06 -0.90 -0.89
C LEU A 26 -4.00 -1.87 -0.21
N ARG A 27 -5.03 -2.34 -0.93
CA ARG A 27 -5.90 -3.45 -0.48
C ARG A 27 -5.54 -4.71 -1.25
N VAL A 28 -5.09 -5.74 -0.54
CA VAL A 28 -4.73 -7.04 -1.13
C VAL A 28 -5.58 -8.11 -0.44
N GLY A 29 -6.75 -8.39 -1.02
CA GLY A 29 -7.76 -9.25 -0.38
C GLY A 29 -8.08 -8.79 1.06
N ASN A 30 -7.75 -9.64 2.04
CA ASN A 30 -7.93 -9.34 3.46
C ASN A 30 -6.80 -8.55 4.11
N TYR A 31 -5.71 -8.26 3.41
CA TYR A 31 -4.59 -7.48 3.93
C TYR A 31 -4.67 -6.02 3.51
N ARG A 32 -4.03 -5.16 4.30
CA ARG A 32 -3.78 -3.76 3.96
C ARG A 32 -2.29 -3.51 4.09
N VAL A 33 -1.75 -2.80 3.12
CA VAL A 33 -0.34 -2.41 3.07
C VAL A 33 -0.28 -0.90 3.07
N ILE A 34 0.46 -0.32 4.00
CA ILE A 34 0.81 1.10 3.99
C ILE A 34 2.21 1.23 3.42
N TYR A 35 2.37 2.05 2.40
CA TYR A 35 3.62 2.20 1.66
C TYR A 35 3.83 3.64 1.22
N SER A 36 5.08 3.96 0.91
CA SER A 36 5.46 5.16 0.16
C SER A 36 6.29 4.75 -1.05
N PHE A 37 6.50 5.67 -1.97
CA PHE A 37 7.38 5.46 -3.10
C PHE A 37 8.23 6.70 -3.37
N ASP A 38 9.42 6.46 -3.89
CA ASP A 38 10.33 7.46 -4.41
C ASP A 38 10.51 7.18 -5.91
N THR A 39 10.05 8.13 -6.74
CA THR A 39 10.10 7.99 -8.20
C THR A 39 11.50 8.20 -8.77
N GLU A 40 12.35 8.99 -8.11
CA GLU A 40 13.73 9.23 -8.57
C GLU A 40 14.59 8.00 -8.28
N ALA A 41 14.43 7.42 -7.09
CA ALA A 41 15.12 6.20 -6.69
C ALA A 41 14.45 4.92 -7.21
N LEU A 42 13.29 5.02 -7.86
CA LEU A 42 12.45 3.87 -8.28
C LEU A 42 12.20 2.86 -7.15
N LEU A 43 11.98 3.37 -5.94
CA LEU A 43 11.89 2.58 -4.72
C LEU A 43 10.47 2.62 -4.13
N ILE A 44 9.97 1.46 -3.70
CA ILE A 44 8.75 1.34 -2.91
C ILE A 44 9.12 0.87 -1.50
N THR A 45 8.73 1.65 -0.49
CA THR A 45 8.97 1.32 0.92
C THR A 45 7.68 0.88 1.59
N LEU A 46 7.66 -0.32 2.17
CA LEU A 46 6.52 -0.83 2.93
C LEU A 46 6.70 -0.47 4.40
N HIS A 47 5.79 0.34 4.94
CA HIS A 47 5.84 0.78 6.35
C HIS A 47 5.09 -0.17 7.27
N LYS A 48 3.96 -0.73 6.80
CA LYS A 48 3.14 -1.66 7.57
C LYS A 48 2.38 -2.60 6.67
N ILE A 49 2.31 -3.88 7.07
CA ILE A 49 1.45 -4.89 6.49
C ILE A 49 0.62 -5.46 7.63
N GLY A 50 -0.69 -5.52 7.45
CA GLY A 50 -1.59 -6.06 8.47
C GLY A 50 -2.83 -6.70 7.87
N HIS A 51 -3.39 -7.67 8.57
CA HIS A 51 -4.71 -8.19 8.22
C HIS A 51 -5.76 -7.12 8.52
N ARG A 52 -6.90 -7.13 7.82
CA ARG A 52 -7.98 -6.13 7.99
C ARG A 52 -8.48 -6.03 9.43
N ARG A 53 -8.30 -7.10 10.22
CA ARG A 53 -8.72 -7.17 11.63
C ARG A 53 -7.74 -6.48 12.58
N ASP A 54 -6.50 -6.28 12.16
CA ASP A 54 -5.43 -5.75 13.01
C ASP A 54 -5.11 -4.27 12.70
N ILE A 55 -5.79 -3.71 11.68
CA ILE A 55 -5.64 -2.31 11.26
C ILE A 55 -6.75 -1.42 11.85
N TYR A 56 -7.90 -2.00 12.17
CA TYR A 56 -9.06 -1.27 12.72
C TYR A 56 -9.37 -1.59 14.19
N ASN A 57 -8.62 -2.52 14.80
CA ASN A 57 -8.69 -2.82 16.22
C ASN A 57 -7.44 -2.32 16.93
#